data_AF-A0A5R8Y658-F1
#
_entry.id   AF-A0A5R8Y658-F1
#
_cell.length_a   1.000
_cell.length_b   1.000
_cell.length_c   1.000
_cell.angle_alpha   90.00
_cell.angle_beta   90.00
_cell.angle_gamma   90.00
#
_symmetry.space_group_name_H-M   'P 1'
#
loop_
_entity.id
_entity.type
_entity.pdbx_description
1 polymer ?
#
loop_
_entity_poly.entity_id
_entity_poly.type
_entity_poly.pdbx_seq_one_letter_code
_entity_poly.pdbx_strand_id
1 'polypeptide(L)' 'GQLKSDMKSPSIDEHIQKSMQLAQALNFSGTPSFVIGNNMAPGLISPEQFQAMIDGARINNGKNNDNN' A
#
# COMPACT_ATOMS: atom_id res chain seq x y z
N GLY A 1 -23.09 -20.82 1.78
CA GLY A 1 -22.92 -19.75 2.78
C GLY A 1 -22.48 -18.49 2.06
N GLN A 2 -22.87 -17.33 2.60
CA GLN A 2 -22.74 -16.00 1.98
C GLN A 2 -21.35 -15.73 1.39
N LEU A 3 -20.27 -15.96 2.15
CA LEU A 3 -18.88 -15.75 1.71
C LEU A 3 -18.54 -16.42 0.37
N LYS A 4 -18.88 -17.71 0.21
CA LYS A 4 -18.58 -18.47 -1.02
C LYS A 4 -19.37 -17.97 -2.23
N SER A 5 -20.49 -17.30 -2.00
CA SER A 5 -21.29 -16.68 -3.06
C SER A 5 -20.67 -15.36 -3.48
N ASP A 6 -20.30 -14.53 -2.51
CA ASP A 6 -19.74 -13.20 -2.75
C ASP A 6 -18.38 -13.26 -3.45
N MET A 7 -17.56 -14.26 -3.11
CA MET A 7 -16.27 -14.53 -3.78
C MET A 7 -16.39 -14.82 -5.28
N LYS A 8 -17.59 -15.11 -5.79
CA LYS A 8 -17.83 -15.36 -7.22
C LYS A 8 -18.39 -14.15 -7.97
N SER A 9 -18.56 -13.02 -7.28
CA SER A 9 -19.10 -11.82 -7.91
C SER A 9 -18.02 -11.16 -8.80
N PRO A 10 -18.40 -10.70 -10.02
CA PRO A 10 -17.46 -10.03 -10.92
C PRO A 10 -16.73 -8.83 -10.28
N SER A 11 -17.43 -8.09 -9.42
CA SER A 11 -16.86 -6.93 -8.71
C SER A 11 -15.71 -7.30 -7.76
N ILE A 12 -15.75 -8.50 -7.16
CA ILE A 12 -14.67 -8.97 -6.29
C ILE A 12 -13.46 -9.38 -7.13
N ASP A 13 -13.68 -10.07 -8.25
CA ASP A 13 -12.62 -10.42 -9.18
C ASP A 13 -11.92 -9.18 -9.73
N GLU A 14 -12.68 -8.16 -10.16
CA GLU A 14 -12.15 -6.88 -10.62
C GLU A 14 -11.29 -6.18 -9.55
N HIS A 15 -11.73 -6.19 -8.29
CA HIS A 15 -10.99 -5.58 -7.20
C HIS A 15 -9.68 -6.33 -6.89
N ILE A 16 -9.70 -7.66 -6.95
CA ILE A 16 -8.50 -8.49 -6.82
C ILE A 16 -7.52 -8.18 -7.95
N GLN A 17 -7.98 -8.14 -9.20
CA GLN A 17 -7.12 -7.83 -10.36
C GLN A 17 -6.49 -6.44 -10.25
N LYS A 18 -7.27 -5.42 -9.87
CA LYS A 18 -6.76 -4.07 -9.67
C LYS A 18 -5.66 -4.02 -8.59
N SER A 19 -5.86 -4.75 -7.50
CA SER A 19 -4.88 -4.84 -6.41
C SER A 19 -3.58 -5.54 -6.86
N MET A 20 -3.70 -6.62 -7.63
CA MET A 20 -2.55 -7.35 -8.19
C MET A 20 -1.76 -6.50 -9.20
N GLN A 21 -2.44 -5.76 -10.07
CA GLN A 21 -1.80 -4.84 -11.02
C GLN A 21 -1.04 -3.73 -10.29
N LEU A 22 -1.60 -3.17 -9.22
CA LEU A 22 -0.92 -2.16 -8.42
C LEU A 22 0.33 -2.74 -7.75
N ALA A 23 0.24 -3.94 -7.15
CA ALA A 23 1.40 -4.60 -6.54
C ALA A 23 2.53 -4.84 -7.55
N GLN A 24 2.20 -5.28 -8.77
CA GLN A 24 3.16 -5.46 -9.85
C GLN A 24 3.80 -4.13 -10.30
N ALA A 25 2.99 -3.08 -10.45
CA ALA A 25 3.48 -1.75 -10.83
C ALA A 25 4.43 -1.15 -9.79
N LEU A 26 4.25 -1.51 -8.51
CA LEU A 26 5.13 -1.13 -7.41
C LEU A 26 6.31 -2.11 -7.21
N ASN A 27 6.45 -3.10 -8.10
CA ASN A 27 7.48 -4.13 -8.06
C ASN A 27 7.50 -4.93 -6.75
N PHE A 28 6.32 -5.13 -6.14
CA PHE A 28 6.17 -6.01 -4.98
C PHE A 28 6.12 -7.47 -5.41
N SER A 29 7.09 -8.25 -4.93
CA SER A 29 7.24 -9.68 -5.22
C SER A 29 6.73 -10.59 -4.10
N GLY A 30 6.26 -10.04 -2.98
CA GLY A 30 5.81 -10.84 -1.85
C GLY A 30 5.10 -10.03 -0.75
N THR A 31 4.55 -10.75 0.22
CA THR A 31 3.84 -10.20 1.38
C THR A 31 4.56 -10.58 2.68
N PRO A 32 4.56 -9.71 3.71
CA PRO A 32 3.98 -8.37 3.71
C PRO A 32 4.80 -7.37 2.89
N SER A 33 4.16 -6.30 2.41
CA SER A 33 4.80 -5.13 1.77
C SER A 33 3.99 -3.88 2.09
N PHE A 34 4.64 -2.73 2.21
CA PHE A 34 4.02 -1.50 2.71
C PHE A 34 4.36 -0.28 1.82
N VAL A 35 3.40 0.63 1.69
CA VAL A 35 3.56 1.96 1.08
C VAL A 35 3.20 3.01 2.13
N ILE A 36 4.11 3.95 2.41
CA ILE A 36 3.94 5.00 3.42
C ILE A 36 4.37 6.33 2.81
N GLY A 37 3.38 7.17 2.44
CA GLY A 37 3.63 8.35 1.62
C GLY A 37 4.26 7.93 0.28
N ASN A 38 5.41 8.52 -0.06
CA ASN A 38 6.18 8.16 -1.26
C ASN A 38 7.22 7.06 -1.01
N ASN A 39 7.32 6.53 0.21
CA ASN A 39 8.26 5.47 0.55
C ASN A 39 7.62 4.09 0.41
N MET A 40 8.40 3.10 0.01
CA MET A 40 7.98 1.70 -0.13
C MET A 40 8.90 0.81 0.69
N ALA A 41 8.33 -0.20 1.34
CA ALA A 41 9.06 -1.21 2.10
C ALA A 41 8.61 -2.62 1.66
N PRO A 42 9.45 -3.35 0.90
CA PRO A 42 9.19 -4.76 0.61
C PRO A 42 9.55 -5.61 1.82
N GLY A 43 8.70 -6.58 2.16
CA GLY A 43 8.92 -7.48 3.29
C GLY A 43 8.51 -6.89 4.65
N LEU A 44 8.74 -7.68 5.69
CA LEU A 44 8.50 -7.27 7.07
C LEU A 44 9.58 -6.26 7.51
N ILE A 45 9.15 -5.16 8.13
CA ILE A 45 10.02 -4.15 8.74
C ILE A 45 9.72 -4.01 10.23
N SER A 46 10.68 -3.48 10.99
CA SER A 46 10.54 -3.27 12.43
C SER A 46 9.61 -2.08 12.76
N PRO A 47 9.05 -2.02 13.98
CA PRO A 47 8.28 -0.86 14.44
C PRO A 47 9.03 0.47 14.32
N GLU A 48 10.33 0.48 14.58
CA GLU A 48 11.18 1.67 14.48
C GLU A 48 11.32 2.13 13.02
N GLN A 49 11.46 1.20 12.08
CA GLN A 49 11.48 1.50 10.65
C GLN A 49 10.12 2.06 10.19
N PHE A 50 9.01 1.50 10.66
CA PHE A 50 7.68 2.06 10.43
C PHE A 50 7.57 3.50 10.91
N GLN A 51 7.95 3.77 12.15
CA GLN A 51 7.86 5.09 12.75
C GLN A 51 8.67 6.12 11.95
N ALA A 52 9.90 5.78 11.56
CA ALA A 52 10.74 6.65 10.74
C ALA A 52 10.12 6.96 9.36
N MET A 53 9.52 5.98 8.69
CA MET A 53 8.85 6.18 7.41
C MET A 53 7.60 7.07 7.54
N ILE A 54 6.84 6.90 8.62
CA ILE A 54 5.65 7.71 8.92
C ILE A 54 6.05 9.16 9.19
N ASP A 55 7.07 9.38 10.02
CA ASP A 55 7.54 10.73 10.36
C ASP A 55 8.07 11.44 9.11
N GLY A 56 8.84 10.74 8.27
CA GLY A 56 9.27 11.25 6.97
C GLY A 56 8.10 11.64 6.06
N ALA A 57 7.08 10.79 5.95
CA ALA A 57 5.90 11.09 5.14
C ALA A 57 5.13 12.33 5.65
N ARG A 58 4.99 12.48 6.98
CA ARG A 58 4.33 13.65 7.58
C ARG A 58 5.11 14.95 7.38
N ILE A 59 6.44 14.91 7.49
CA ILE A 59 7.30 16.08 7.22
C ILE A 59 7.19 16.52 5.76
N ASN A 60 7.25 15.56 4.82
CA ASN A 60 7.23 15.85 3.39
C ASN A 60 5.86 16.40 2.93
N ASN A 61 4.77 15.98 3.55
CA ASN A 61 3.44 16.55 3.29
C ASN A 61 3.30 18.02 3.76
N GLY A 62 4.09 18.45 4.75
CA GLY A 62 4.12 19.84 5.22
C GLY A 62 4.89 20.79 4.30
N LYS A 63 5.94 20.31 3.62
CA LYS A 63 6.84 21.14 2.79
C LYS A 63 6.30 21.47 1.40
N ASN A 64 5.25 20.78 0.94
CA ASN A 64 4.66 21.01 -0.38
C ASN A 64 3.65 22.18 -0.40
N ASN A 65 3.38 22.82 0.75
CA ASN A 65 2.38 23.88 0.89
C ASN A 65 2.97 25.30 1.11
N ASP A 66 4.29 25.46 1.14
CA ASP A 66 4.97 26.72 1.49
C ASP A 66 5.57 27.48 0.29
N ASN A 67 5.17 27.14 -0.94
CA ASN A 67 5.58 27.86 -2.15
C ASN A 67 4.37 28.52 -2.85
N ASN A 68 3.79 29.54 -2.22
CA ASN A 68 3.04 30.60 -2.90
C ASN A 68 3.51 31.97 -2.39
#